data_AF-A0A7V0YCL8-F1
#
_entry.id   AF-A0A7V0YCL8-F1
#
_cell.length_a   1.000
_cell.length_b   1.000
_cell.length_c   1.000
_cell.angle_alpha   90.00
_cell.angle_beta   90.00
_cell.angle_gamma   90.00
#
_symmetry.space_group_name_H-M   'P 1'
#
loop_
_entity.id
_entity.type
_entity.pdbx_description
1 polymer ?
#
loop_
_entity_poly.entity_id
_entity_poly.type
_entity_poly.pdbx_seq_one_letter_code
_entity_poly.pdbx_strand_id
1 'polypeptide(L)'
;MGAKSRSELLALVDDEWRGLMALLEGLPEEELLRPGAVGRWSAHDLLCHIATWEEEFIAAAPIILAGKPLPRYGNIDAFNARQQERWRGLSLAEAWQRARDVHRRLLECLESLPYIPG
;
A
#
# COMPACT_ATOMS: atom_id res chain seq x y z
N MET A 1 -20.98 16.55 5.92
CA MET A 1 -20.60 15.88 4.66
C MET A 1 -21.37 14.57 4.62
N GLY A 2 -22.04 14.27 3.50
CA GLY A 2 -22.74 12.99 3.31
C GLY A 2 -21.76 11.82 3.16
N ALA A 3 -22.26 10.59 3.27
CA ALA A 3 -21.47 9.39 3.03
C ALA A 3 -20.96 9.36 1.58
N LYS A 4 -19.67 9.04 1.40
CA LYS A 4 -19.05 8.91 0.08
C LYS A 4 -19.53 7.65 -0.59
N SER A 5 -19.96 7.75 -1.85
CA SER A 5 -20.23 6.62 -2.73
C SER A 5 -19.00 5.73 -2.92
N ARG A 6 -19.21 4.49 -3.37
CA ARG A 6 -18.12 3.57 -3.75
C ARG A 6 -17.16 4.24 -4.74
N SER A 7 -17.69 4.86 -5.79
CA SER A 7 -16.87 5.49 -6.83
C SER A 7 -16.03 6.64 -6.27
N GLU A 8 -16.57 7.43 -5.34
CA GLU A 8 -15.80 8.50 -4.67
C GLU A 8 -14.70 7.94 -3.76
N LEU A 9 -14.93 6.80 -3.10
CA LEU A 9 -13.89 6.14 -2.30
C LEU A 9 -12.79 5.51 -3.16
N LEU A 10 -13.17 4.84 -4.26
CA LEU A 10 -12.20 4.28 -5.22
C LEU A 10 -11.36 5.38 -5.86
N ALA A 11 -12.00 6.47 -6.30
CA ALA A 11 -11.29 7.61 -6.86
C ALA A 11 -10.33 8.23 -5.85
N LEU A 12 -10.75 8.39 -4.58
CA LEU A 12 -9.86 8.89 -3.53
C LEU A 12 -8.62 8.02 -3.35
N VAL A 13 -8.78 6.69 -3.34
CA VAL A 13 -7.64 5.77 -3.18
C VAL A 13 -6.69 5.83 -4.38
N ASP A 14 -7.21 5.83 -5.61
CA ASP A 14 -6.39 5.91 -6.83
C ASP A 14 -5.71 7.28 -6.97
N ASP A 15 -6.40 8.38 -6.67
CA ASP A 15 -5.87 9.74 -6.78
C ASP A 15 -4.71 9.98 -5.80
N GLU A 16 -4.85 9.55 -4.53
CA GLU A 16 -3.78 9.68 -3.54
C GLU A 16 -2.56 8.81 -3.90
N TRP A 17 -2.78 7.61 -4.44
CA TRP A 17 -1.70 6.76 -4.94
C TRP A 17 -0.98 7.39 -6.12
N ARG A 18 -1.72 7.91 -7.11
CA ARG A 18 -1.13 8.64 -8.26
C ARG A 18 -0.36 9.86 -7.81
N GLY A 19 -0.87 10.60 -6.84
CA GLY A 19 -0.17 11.74 -6.22
C GLY A 19 1.17 11.31 -5.61
N LEU A 20 1.18 10.23 -4.82
CA LEU A 20 2.40 9.65 -4.28
C LEU A 20 3.38 9.23 -5.39
N MET A 21 2.91 8.48 -6.39
CA MET A 21 3.75 7.99 -7.48
C MET A 21 4.35 9.15 -8.29
N ALA A 22 3.57 10.19 -8.59
CA ALA A 22 4.06 11.37 -9.30
C ALA A 22 5.17 12.11 -8.53
N LEU A 23 5.05 12.19 -7.19
CA LEU A 23 6.10 12.77 -6.35
C LEU A 23 7.38 11.92 -6.37
N LEU A 24 7.24 10.60 -6.28
CA LEU A 24 8.39 9.69 -6.26
C LEU A 24 9.07 9.59 -7.64
N GLU A 25 8.32 9.57 -8.74
CA GLU A 25 8.85 9.48 -10.10
C GLU A 25 9.66 10.72 -10.50
N GLY A 26 9.40 11.85 -9.85
CA GLY A 26 10.16 13.09 -10.05
C GLY A 26 11.50 13.13 -9.32
N LEU A 27 11.80 12.15 -8.46
CA LEU A 27 13.05 12.12 -7.68
C LEU A 27 14.13 11.30 -8.41
N PRO A 28 15.40 11.75 -8.37
CA PRO A 28 16.51 10.93 -8.84
C PRO A 28 16.70 9.70 -7.94
N GLU A 29 17.31 8.65 -8.48
CA GLU A 29 17.47 7.37 -7.78
C GLU A 29 18.23 7.51 -6.46
N GLU A 30 19.25 8.36 -6.38
CA GLU A 30 20.01 8.58 -5.15
C GLU A 30 19.13 9.15 -4.04
N GLU A 31 18.18 10.02 -4.38
CA GLU A 31 17.22 10.62 -3.46
C GLU A 31 16.14 9.63 -3.04
N LEU A 32 15.67 8.79 -3.96
CA LEU A 32 14.72 7.72 -3.66
C LEU A 32 15.28 6.72 -2.64
N LEU A 33 16.57 6.40 -2.76
CA LEU A 33 17.27 5.43 -1.93
C LEU A 33 17.88 6.05 -0.67
N ARG A 34 17.95 7.38 -0.56
CA ARG A 34 18.57 8.08 0.57
C ARG A 34 17.86 7.75 1.89
N PRO A 35 18.55 7.13 2.87
CA PRO A 35 17.97 6.91 4.20
C PRO A 35 17.64 8.23 4.90
N GLY A 36 16.59 8.22 5.72
CA GLY A 36 16.23 9.36 6.56
C GLY A 36 15.35 10.43 5.91
N ALA A 37 14.87 10.18 4.67
CA ALA A 37 13.87 11.03 4.03
C ALA A 37 12.54 11.07 4.80
N VAL A 38 12.16 9.95 5.42
CA VAL A 38 10.95 9.81 6.25
C VAL A 38 11.33 9.15 7.58
N GLY A 39 11.71 9.96 8.56
CA GLY A 39 12.23 9.46 9.84
C GLY A 39 13.54 8.70 9.63
N ARG A 40 13.51 7.36 9.67
CA ARG A 40 14.67 6.49 9.38
C ARG A 40 14.62 5.85 7.99
N TRP A 41 13.51 6.01 7.28
CA TRP A 41 13.23 5.35 6.00
C TRP A 41 13.62 6.24 4.83
N SER A 42 14.01 5.61 3.73
CA SER A 42 14.07 6.28 2.42
C SER A 42 12.68 6.44 1.82
N ALA A 43 12.57 7.18 0.71
CA ALA A 43 11.31 7.27 -0.02
C ALA A 43 10.91 5.92 -0.65
N HIS A 44 11.90 5.14 -1.08
CA HIS A 44 11.71 3.75 -1.52
C HIS A 44 11.16 2.85 -0.41
N ASP A 45 11.71 2.95 0.81
CA ASP A 45 11.21 2.20 1.97
C ASP A 45 9.74 2.54 2.27
N LEU A 46 9.35 3.81 2.14
CA LEU A 46 7.95 4.23 2.31
C LEU A 46 7.03 3.60 1.25
N LEU A 47 7.43 3.59 -0.02
CA LEU A 47 6.65 2.94 -1.09
C LEU A 47 6.43 1.46 -0.80
N CYS A 48 7.50 0.75 -0.41
CA CYS A 48 7.43 -0.67 -0.03
C CYS A 48 6.52 -0.89 1.19
N HIS A 49 6.55 0.03 2.15
CA HIS A 49 5.68 -0.01 3.32
C HIS A 49 4.20 0.13 2.95
N ILE A 50 3.85 1.06 2.05
CA ILE A 50 2.46 1.24 1.62
C ILE A 50 1.98 0.02 0.83
N ALA A 51 2.76 -0.44 -0.15
CA ALA A 51 2.44 -1.64 -0.93
C ALA A 51 2.25 -2.88 -0.04
N THR A 52 3.02 -3.00 1.05
CA THR A 52 2.83 -4.09 2.03
C THR A 52 1.43 -4.03 2.66
N TRP A 53 0.95 -2.86 3.06
CA TRP A 53 -0.39 -2.75 3.67
C TRP A 53 -1.52 -2.98 2.67
N GLU A 54 -1.32 -2.62 1.41
CA GLU A 54 -2.25 -2.99 0.34
C GLU A 54 -2.31 -4.52 0.14
N GLU A 55 -1.16 -5.21 0.16
CA GLU A 55 -1.12 -6.69 0.13
C GLU A 55 -1.86 -7.30 1.34
N GLU A 56 -1.64 -6.76 2.54
CA GLU A 56 -2.32 -7.23 3.75
C GLU A 56 -3.84 -6.99 3.69
N PHE A 57 -4.28 -5.86 3.14
CA PHE A 57 -5.72 -5.62 2.93
C PHE A 57 -6.32 -6.65 1.96
N ILE A 58 -5.68 -6.87 0.81
CA ILE A 58 -6.13 -7.86 -0.19
C ILE A 58 -6.23 -9.25 0.45
N ALA A 59 -5.26 -9.63 1.29
CA ALA A 59 -5.27 -10.91 2.00
C ALA A 59 -6.36 -10.98 3.10
N ALA A 60 -6.60 -9.88 3.80
CA ALA A 60 -7.58 -9.80 4.88
C ALA A 60 -9.03 -9.70 4.39
N ALA A 61 -9.28 -9.06 3.24
CA ALA A 61 -10.62 -8.84 2.69
C ALA A 61 -11.52 -10.10 2.67
N PRO A 62 -11.10 -11.26 2.11
CA PRO A 62 -11.93 -12.47 2.13
C PRO A 62 -12.15 -13.03 3.54
N ILE A 63 -11.22 -12.82 4.47
CA ILE A 63 -11.34 -13.26 5.87
C ILE A 63 -12.42 -12.43 6.58
N ILE A 64 -12.41 -11.11 6.37
CA ILE A 64 -13.42 -10.18 6.89
C ILE A 64 -14.80 -10.55 6.37
N LEU A 65 -14.93 -10.76 5.05
CA LEU A 65 -16.20 -11.14 4.43
C LEU A 65 -16.74 -12.48 4.95
N ALA A 66 -15.85 -13.39 5.33
CA ALA A 66 -16.22 -14.67 5.97
C ALA A 66 -16.54 -14.54 7.47
N GLY A 67 -16.51 -13.34 8.05
CA GLY A 67 -16.75 -13.09 9.48
C GLY A 67 -15.69 -13.72 10.39
N LYS A 68 -14.50 -14.00 9.86
CA LYS A 68 -13.41 -14.66 10.60
C LYS A 68 -12.53 -13.63 11.30
N PRO A 69 -11.84 -14.00 12.40
CA PRO A 69 -10.88 -13.12 13.05
C PRO A 69 -9.77 -12.70 12.10
N LEU A 70 -9.43 -11.41 12.10
CA LEU A 70 -8.36 -10.84 11.31
C LEU A 70 -6.97 -11.42 11.69
N PRO A 71 -6.00 -11.40 10.76
CA PRO A 71 -4.61 -11.67 11.08
C PRO A 71 -4.14 -10.78 12.24
N ARG A 72 -3.39 -11.39 13.17
CA ARG A 72 -2.72 -10.64 14.24
C ARG A 72 -1.28 -10.40 13.83
N TYR A 73 -0.95 -9.14 13.57
CA TYR A 73 0.42 -8.73 13.22
C TYR A 73 1.39 -8.73 14.42
N GLY A 74 0.84 -8.78 15.64
CA GLY A 74 1.62 -8.68 16.88
C GLY A 74 2.20 -7.28 17.03
N ASN A 75 3.50 -7.19 17.28
CA ASN A 75 4.21 -5.92 17.23
C ASN A 75 4.30 -5.44 15.77
N ILE A 76 3.55 -4.37 15.45
CA ILE A 76 3.45 -3.79 14.11
C ILE A 76 4.81 -3.27 13.62
N ASP A 77 5.65 -2.71 14.49
CA ASP A 77 6.99 -2.25 14.11
C ASP A 77 7.88 -3.43 13.70
N ALA A 78 7.80 -4.53 14.44
CA ALA A 78 8.54 -5.75 14.10
C ALA A 78 8.02 -6.37 12.80
N PHE A 79 6.71 -6.32 12.54
CA PHE A 79 6.14 -6.72 11.26
C PHE A 79 6.66 -5.83 10.13
N ASN A 80 6.55 -4.51 10.27
CA ASN A 80 7.03 -3.54 9.27
C ASN A 80 8.51 -3.74 8.96
N ALA A 81 9.36 -3.99 9.96
CA ALA A 81 10.78 -4.25 9.77
C ALA A 81 11.04 -5.54 8.98
N ARG A 82 10.28 -6.63 9.23
CA ARG A 82 10.40 -7.86 8.45
C ARG A 82 9.97 -7.67 7.00
N GLN A 83 8.90 -6.91 6.78
CA GLN A 83 8.42 -6.62 5.43
C GLN A 83 9.44 -5.75 4.70
N GLN A 84 9.97 -4.71 5.35
CA GLN A 84 11.06 -3.90 4.80
C GLN A 84 12.23 -4.77 4.32
N GLU A 85 12.68 -5.73 5.13
CA GLU A 85 13.78 -6.62 4.73
C GLU A 85 13.41 -7.50 3.52
N ARG A 86 12.18 -8.00 3.45
CA ARG A 86 11.69 -8.77 2.29
C ARG A 86 11.73 -7.95 1.00
N TRP A 87 11.43 -6.66 1.08
CA TRP A 87 11.45 -5.74 -0.07
C TRP A 87 12.86 -5.27 -0.43
N ARG A 88 13.81 -5.20 0.53
CA ARG A 88 15.23 -4.87 0.25
C ARG A 88 15.94 -5.87 -0.65
N GLY A 89 15.42 -7.10 -0.77
CA GLY A 89 15.94 -8.10 -1.71
C GLY A 89 15.57 -7.84 -3.17
N LEU A 90 14.70 -6.86 -3.46
CA LEU A 90 14.29 -6.48 -4.81
C LEU A 90 15.17 -5.34 -5.34
N SER A 91 15.39 -5.31 -6.64
CA SER A 91 15.86 -4.09 -7.31
C SER A 91 14.80 -2.98 -7.24
N LEU A 92 15.22 -1.73 -7.43
CA LEU A 92 14.31 -0.59 -7.49
C LEU A 92 13.20 -0.82 -8.52
N ALA A 93 13.55 -1.23 -9.74
CA ALA A 93 12.58 -1.51 -10.79
C ALA A 93 11.56 -2.59 -10.39
N GLU A 94 12.00 -3.68 -9.76
CA GLU A 94 11.11 -4.75 -9.29
C GLU A 94 10.18 -4.29 -8.17
N ALA A 95 10.69 -3.52 -7.20
CA ALA A 95 9.88 -2.97 -6.12
C ALA A 95 8.79 -2.02 -6.67
N TRP A 96 9.15 -1.18 -7.63
CA TRP A 96 8.21 -0.27 -8.30
C TRP A 96 7.15 -1.01 -9.11
N GLN A 97 7.55 -2.02 -9.89
CA GLN A 97 6.60 -2.83 -10.63
C GLN A 97 5.63 -3.55 -9.68
N ARG A 98 6.16 -4.16 -8.63
CA ARG A 98 5.35 -4.83 -7.61
C ARG A 98 4.38 -3.89 -6.91
N ALA A 99 4.82 -2.69 -6.53
CA ALA A 99 3.96 -1.69 -5.89
C ALA A 99 2.78 -1.30 -6.80
N ARG A 100 3.03 -1.03 -8.09
CA ARG A 100 1.97 -0.74 -9.06
C ARG A 100 1.01 -1.91 -9.24
N ASP A 101 1.54 -3.14 -9.31
CA ASP A 101 0.72 -4.34 -9.46
C ASP A 101 -0.16 -4.62 -8.25
N VAL A 102 0.36 -4.40 -7.04
CA VAL A 102 -0.42 -4.52 -5.81
C VAL A 102 -1.52 -3.47 -5.77
N HIS A 103 -1.24 -2.21 -6.11
CA HIS A 103 -2.25 -1.16 -6.11
C HIS A 103 -3.39 -1.44 -7.09
N ARG A 104 -3.06 -1.89 -8.32
CA ARG A 104 -4.08 -2.32 -9.29
C ARG A 104 -4.97 -3.41 -8.71
N ARG A 105 -4.38 -4.42 -8.08
CA ARG A 105 -5.13 -5.52 -7.43
C ARG A 105 -5.94 -5.05 -6.23
N LEU A 106 -5.49 -4.02 -5.52
CA LEU A 106 -6.25 -3.41 -4.44
C LEU A 106 -7.53 -2.76 -4.98
N LEU A 107 -7.44 -1.99 -6.07
CA LEU A 107 -8.61 -1.38 -6.71
C LEU A 107 -9.60 -2.44 -7.18
N GLU A 108 -9.13 -3.51 -7.84
CA GLU A 108 -9.95 -4.66 -8.24
C GLU A 108 -10.62 -5.33 -7.03
N CYS A 109 -9.88 -5.51 -5.94
CA CYS A 109 -10.41 -6.05 -4.69
C CYS A 109 -11.52 -5.15 -4.13
N LEU A 110 -11.27 -3.85 -3.97
CA LEU A 110 -12.21 -2.87 -3.43
C LEU A 110 -13.48 -2.75 -4.29
N GLU A 111 -13.36 -2.81 -5.61
CA GLU A 111 -14.49 -2.80 -6.53
C GLU A 111 -15.39 -4.04 -6.33
N SER A 112 -14.79 -5.19 -6.03
CA SER A 112 -15.53 -6.44 -5.80
C SER A 112 -16.26 -6.52 -4.45
N LEU A 113 -15.87 -5.72 -3.45
CA LEU A 113 -16.45 -5.78 -2.11
C LEU A 113 -17.91 -5.32 -2.10
N PRO A 114 -18.78 -5.82 -1.21
CA PRO A 114 -20.10 -5.22 -1.00
C PRO A 114 -19.97 -3.76 -0.52
N TYR A 115 -20.76 -2.86 -1.09
CA TYR A 115 -20.83 -1.46 -0.64
C TYR A 115 -22.14 -1.24 0.10
N ILE A 116 -22.03 -0.84 1.36
CA ILE A 116 -23.15 -0.43 2.20
C ILE A 116 -23.04 1.09 2.36
N PRO A 117 -23.94 1.88 1.76
CA PRO A 117 -23.97 3.33 1.99
C PRO A 117 -24.17 3.61 3.48
N GLY A 118 -23.40 4.55 4.02
CA GLY A 118 -23.54 5.06 5.39
C GLY A 118 -24.69 6.04 5.55
#